data_AF-A0A8T1T554-F1
#
_entry.id   AF-A0A8T1T554-F1
#
_cell.length_a   1.000
_cell.length_b   1.000
_cell.length_c   1.000
_cell.angle_alpha   90.00
_cell.angle_beta   90.00
_cell.angle_gamma   90.00
#
_symmetry.space_group_name_H-M   'P 1'
#
loop_
_entity.id
_entity.type
_entity.pdbx_description
1 polymer ?
#
loop_
_entity_poly.entity_id
_entity_poly.type
_entity_poly.pdbx_seq_one_letter_code
_entity_poly.pdbx_strand_id
1 'polypeptide(L)'
;VLGGALCQYPEPPHGCSLGSCYPVTGDLLVGRAERLEASSTCGLRGPQPYCIVSHLQEEKKCFVCDSRRPYSALANPLSHRVENAVPAFAPHRRKAW
;
A
#
# COMPACT_ATOMS: atom_id res chain seq x y z
N VAL A 1 21.03 49.87 -31.47
CA VAL A 1 20.35 50.51 -30.33
C VAL A 1 19.10 49.67 -30.02
N LEU A 2 19.10 49.00 -28.86
CA LEU A 2 17.98 48.40 -28.11
C LEU A 2 17.16 47.31 -28.84
N GLY A 3 17.11 46.03 -28.45
CA GLY A 3 17.05 45.48 -27.08
C GLY A 3 15.58 45.48 -26.60
N GLY A 4 14.92 44.31 -26.59
CA GLY A 4 13.54 44.17 -26.11
C GLY A 4 13.20 42.71 -25.82
N ALA A 5 13.08 42.39 -24.54
CA ALA A 5 13.17 41.06 -23.95
C ALA A 5 11.99 40.13 -24.27
N LEU A 6 12.31 38.86 -24.55
CA LEU A 6 11.39 37.76 -24.25
C LEU A 6 11.24 37.75 -22.73
N CYS A 7 10.04 38.04 -22.22
CA CYS A 7 9.70 37.77 -20.83
C CYS A 7 9.71 36.26 -20.61
N GLN A 8 10.90 35.69 -20.43
CA GLN A 8 11.07 34.40 -19.80
C GLN A 8 10.72 34.63 -18.33
N TYR A 9 9.52 34.17 -17.92
CA TYR A 9 9.24 34.00 -16.51
C TYR A 9 10.39 33.17 -15.94
N PRO A 10 11.10 33.62 -14.90
CA PRO A 10 12.22 32.85 -14.38
C PRO A 10 11.67 31.49 -13.98
N GLU A 11 12.16 30.43 -14.63
CA GLU A 11 12.01 29.07 -14.15
C GLU A 11 12.35 29.12 -12.66
N PRO A 12 11.44 28.67 -11.78
CA PRO A 12 11.69 28.71 -10.34
C PRO A 12 13.06 28.06 -10.10
N PRO A 13 13.95 28.71 -9.33
CA PRO A 13 15.34 28.30 -9.23
C PRO A 13 15.41 26.80 -9.01
N HIS A 14 15.98 26.09 -9.99
CA HIS A 14 16.07 24.64 -9.99
C HIS A 14 16.53 24.20 -8.61
N GLY A 15 15.71 23.36 -7.96
CA GLY A 15 15.91 22.94 -6.59
C GLY A 15 17.38 22.65 -6.32
N CYS A 16 17.86 23.19 -5.20
CA CYS A 16 19.20 22.99 -4.62
C CYS A 16 20.29 23.96 -5.10
N SER A 17 20.01 24.80 -6.10
CA SER A 17 21.01 25.76 -6.62
C SER A 17 21.30 26.94 -5.67
N LEU A 18 20.43 27.20 -4.68
CA LEU A 18 20.54 28.33 -3.75
C LEU A 18 20.60 27.91 -2.27
N GLY A 19 20.72 26.61 -1.95
CA GLY A 19 20.77 26.13 -0.57
C GLY A 19 20.37 24.67 -0.40
N SER A 20 20.17 24.25 0.85
CA SER A 20 19.80 22.87 1.18
C SER A 20 18.46 22.48 0.58
N CYS A 21 18.44 21.28 -0.01
CA CYS A 21 17.27 20.66 -0.58
C CYS A 21 16.75 19.54 0.29
N TYR A 22 15.44 19.40 0.32
CA TYR A 22 14.77 18.27 0.94
C TYR A 22 13.74 17.72 -0.03
N PRO A 23 13.81 16.43 -0.38
CA PRO A 23 12.85 15.82 -1.28
C PRO A 23 11.46 15.79 -0.63
N VAL A 24 10.43 15.72 -1.47
CA VAL A 24 9.07 15.49 -1.01
C VAL A 24 9.01 14.12 -0.32
N THR A 25 8.41 14.08 0.87
CA THR A 25 8.19 12.84 1.61
C THR A 25 6.96 12.11 1.08
N GLY A 26 6.96 10.78 1.18
CA GLY A 26 5.86 9.94 0.71
C GLY A 26 5.84 8.60 1.43
N ASP A 27 4.84 7.78 1.11
CA ASP A 27 4.75 6.42 1.64
C ASP A 27 5.82 5.53 0.99
N LEU A 28 6.70 4.98 1.82
CA LEU A 28 7.83 4.17 1.39
C LEU A 28 7.41 2.80 0.85
N LEU A 29 6.21 2.32 1.17
CA LEU A 29 5.69 1.01 0.76
C LEU A 29 5.12 1.03 -0.66
N VAL A 30 4.74 2.20 -1.17
CA VAL A 30 4.19 2.34 -2.53
C VAL A 30 5.23 1.89 -3.57
N GLY A 31 4.82 0.99 -4.46
CA GLY A 31 5.70 0.39 -5.47
C GLY A 31 6.68 -0.65 -4.93
N ARG A 32 6.56 -1.05 -3.66
CA ARG A 32 7.46 -2.03 -3.02
C ARG A 32 6.78 -3.31 -2.54
N ALA A 33 5.58 -3.60 -3.04
CA ALA A 33 4.81 -4.79 -2.66
C ALA A 33 5.65 -6.09 -2.75
N GLU A 34 6.31 -6.31 -3.89
CA GLU A 34 7.18 -7.47 -4.15
C GLU A 34 8.47 -7.50 -3.29
N ARG A 35 8.77 -6.41 -2.57
CA ARG A 35 9.93 -6.31 -1.66
C ARG A 35 9.55 -6.51 -0.20
N LEU A 36 8.28 -6.79 0.09
CA LEU A 36 7.83 -7.08 1.44
C LEU A 36 7.97 -8.57 1.73
N GLU A 37 8.42 -8.88 2.93
CA GLU A 37 8.51 -10.23 3.45
C GLU A 37 7.80 -10.31 4.80
N ALA A 38 7.09 -11.41 5.03
CA ALA A 38 6.46 -11.70 6.31
C ALA A 38 7.00 -13.00 6.88
N SER A 39 7.37 -12.99 8.15
CA SER A 39 7.78 -14.20 8.87
C SER A 39 6.63 -15.20 9.06
N SER A 40 5.39 -14.73 9.00
CA SER A 40 4.19 -15.54 9.10
C SER A 40 3.07 -14.99 8.22
N THR A 41 2.27 -15.89 7.65
CA THR A 41 1.09 -15.55 6.87
C THR A 41 0.14 -16.74 6.93
N CYS A 42 -1.12 -16.48 7.29
CA CYS A 42 -2.13 -17.54 7.34
C CYS A 42 -2.44 -18.07 5.95
N GLY A 43 -2.93 -19.30 5.84
CA GLY A 43 -3.54 -19.81 4.63
C GLY A 43 -2.57 -20.20 3.51
N LEU A 44 -1.24 -20.09 3.68
CA LEU A 44 -0.27 -20.31 2.60
C LEU A 44 -0.21 -21.77 2.11
N ARG A 45 -0.36 -22.74 3.03
CA ARG A 45 -0.30 -24.18 2.72
C ARG A 45 -1.69 -24.79 2.48
N GLY A 46 -2.75 -24.06 2.81
CA GLY A 46 -4.13 -24.53 2.80
C GLY A 46 -5.00 -23.62 3.65
N PRO A 47 -6.34 -23.70 3.51
CA PRO A 47 -7.26 -22.85 4.26
C PRO A 47 -7.07 -23.00 5.78
N GLN A 48 -7.01 -21.87 6.49
CA GLN A 48 -6.83 -21.83 7.94
C GLN A 48 -7.93 -21.00 8.62
N PRO A 49 -8.56 -21.50 9.71
CA PRO A 49 -9.57 -20.75 10.42
C PRO A 49 -8.94 -19.65 11.30
N TYR A 50 -9.63 -18.51 11.42
CA TYR A 50 -9.32 -17.45 12.38
C TYR A 50 -10.61 -16.83 12.91
N CYS A 51 -10.58 -16.18 14.07
CA CYS A 51 -11.77 -15.57 14.66
C CYS A 51 -11.49 -14.11 15.03
N ILE A 52 -12.43 -13.23 14.71
CA ILE A 52 -12.33 -11.82 15.05
C ILE A 52 -12.99 -11.63 16.42
N VAL A 53 -12.21 -11.18 17.41
CA VAL A 53 -12.64 -11.14 18.82
C VAL A 53 -13.91 -10.31 19.02
N SER A 54 -14.09 -9.22 18.29
CA SER A 54 -15.29 -8.38 18.37
C SER A 54 -16.58 -9.09 17.98
N HIS A 55 -16.52 -10.11 17.11
CA HIS A 55 -17.72 -10.86 16.71
C HIS A 55 -18.07 -11.95 17.72
N LEU A 56 -17.13 -12.38 18.58
CA LEU A 56 -17.31 -13.51 19.48
C LEU A 56 -18.30 -13.26 20.64
N GLN A 57 -18.76 -12.02 20.84
CA GLN A 57 -19.67 -11.63 21.95
C GLN A 57 -21.15 -11.87 21.64
N GLU A 58 -21.54 -11.93 20.36
CA GLU A 58 -22.93 -12.12 19.91
C GLU A 58 -23.14 -13.53 19.33
N GLU A 59 -22.29 -13.95 18.39
CA GLU A 59 -22.22 -15.30 17.82
C GLU A 59 -20.75 -15.61 17.54
N LYS A 60 -20.20 -16.78 17.91
CA LYS A 60 -18.79 -17.12 17.64
C LYS A 60 -18.50 -17.24 16.13
N LYS A 61 -18.39 -16.11 15.44
CA LYS A 61 -18.19 -16.04 14.00
C LYS A 61 -16.70 -16.08 13.70
N CYS A 62 -16.25 -17.27 13.32
CA CYS A 62 -14.93 -17.48 12.75
C CYS A 62 -14.99 -17.43 11.21
N PHE A 63 -13.84 -17.18 10.60
CA PHE A 63 -13.65 -16.97 9.18
C PHE A 63 -12.52 -17.87 8.68
N VAL A 64 -12.39 -18.00 7.36
CA VAL A 64 -11.35 -18.79 6.72
C VAL A 64 -10.38 -17.86 6.00
N CYS A 65 -9.09 -18.05 6.24
CA CYS A 65 -8.00 -17.44 5.52
C CYS A 65 -7.46 -18.42 4.47
N ASP A 66 -7.43 -18.00 3.20
CA ASP A 66 -6.86 -18.75 2.09
C ASP A 66 -5.94 -17.86 1.24
N SER A 67 -4.68 -17.81 1.65
CA SER A 67 -3.63 -17.00 1.01
C SER A 67 -2.87 -17.78 -0.06
N ARG A 68 -3.35 -18.93 -0.55
CA ARG A 68 -2.66 -19.69 -1.59
C ARG A 68 -2.50 -18.89 -2.89
N ARG A 69 -3.44 -17.99 -3.20
CA ARG A 69 -3.42 -17.10 -4.37
C ARG A 69 -3.44 -15.62 -3.95
N PRO A 70 -3.05 -14.68 -4.82
CA PRO A 70 -3.18 -13.24 -4.57
C PRO A 70 -4.63 -12.83 -4.26
N TYR A 71 -4.78 -11.69 -3.58
CA TYR A 71 -6.10 -11.12 -3.30
C TYR A 71 -6.79 -10.67 -4.59
N SER A 72 -8.09 -10.97 -4.69
CA SER A 72 -8.97 -10.42 -5.70
C SER A 72 -10.35 -10.26 -5.09
N ALA A 73 -10.93 -9.06 -5.18
CA ALA A 73 -12.23 -8.76 -4.57
C ALA A 73 -13.35 -9.70 -5.04
N LEU A 74 -13.29 -10.18 -6.28
CA LEU A 74 -14.30 -11.07 -6.87
C LEU A 74 -13.91 -12.55 -6.77
N ALA A 75 -12.64 -12.88 -7.01
CA ALA A 75 -12.22 -14.27 -7.16
C ALA A 75 -11.58 -14.86 -5.90
N ASN A 76 -10.94 -14.04 -5.07
CA ASN A 76 -10.21 -14.48 -3.88
C ASN A 76 -10.16 -13.41 -2.78
N PRO A 77 -11.29 -13.11 -2.13
CA PRO A 77 -11.35 -12.13 -1.06
C PRO A 77 -10.75 -12.63 0.27
N LEU A 78 -10.36 -13.90 0.35
CA LEU A 78 -9.87 -14.56 1.57
C LEU A 78 -8.34 -14.56 1.69
N SER A 79 -7.63 -13.87 0.80
CA SER A 79 -6.17 -13.82 0.79
C SER A 79 -5.64 -12.71 1.69
N HIS A 80 -4.73 -13.10 2.58
CA HIS A 80 -4.06 -12.22 3.54
C HIS A 80 -2.54 -12.25 3.30
N ARG A 81 -2.08 -12.06 2.06
CA ARG A 81 -0.64 -12.00 1.76
C ARG A 81 -0.06 -10.60 2.00
N VAL A 82 1.24 -10.52 2.32
CA VAL A 82 1.91 -9.30 2.82
C VAL A 82 1.86 -8.13 1.85
N GLU A 83 1.75 -8.41 0.54
CA GLU A 83 1.64 -7.39 -0.50
C GLU A 83 0.37 -6.53 -0.31
N ASN A 84 -0.66 -7.08 0.33
CA ASN A 84 -1.90 -6.38 0.65
C ASN A 84 -1.74 -5.29 1.71
N ALA A 85 -0.62 -5.26 2.45
CA ALA A 85 -0.32 -4.19 3.41
C ALA A 85 0.01 -2.86 2.71
N VAL A 86 0.36 -2.89 1.41
CA VAL A 86 0.65 -1.68 0.63
C VAL A 86 -0.65 -0.91 0.37
N PRO A 87 -0.75 0.37 0.74
CA PRO A 87 -2.02 1.09 0.75
C PRO A 87 -2.59 1.46 -0.62
N ALA A 88 -1.89 1.13 -1.71
CA ALA A 88 -2.31 1.41 -3.08
C ALA A 88 -3.34 0.41 -3.66
N PHE A 89 -3.63 -0.72 -2.99
CA PHE A 89 -4.33 -1.84 -3.62
C PHE A 89 -5.87 -1.86 -3.53
N ALA A 90 -6.54 -1.12 -2.64
CA ALA A 90 -8.01 -1.04 -2.63
C ALA A 90 -8.59 0.03 -1.69
N PRO A 91 -9.80 0.57 -1.95
CA PRO A 91 -10.54 1.45 -1.04
C PRO A 91 -11.03 0.76 0.25
N HIS A 92 -10.88 -0.56 0.40
CA HIS A 92 -11.32 -1.33 1.58
C HIS A 92 -10.14 -1.80 2.45
N ARG A 93 -9.20 -0.87 2.72
CA ARG A 93 -7.94 -1.00 3.49
C ARG A 93 -8.01 -1.73 4.84
N ARG A 94 -9.19 -1.95 5.44
CA ARG A 94 -9.32 -2.52 6.80
C ARG A 94 -9.51 -4.05 6.81
N LYS A 95 -9.39 -4.72 5.67
CA LYS A 95 -9.67 -6.17 5.55
C LYS A 95 -8.57 -6.99 4.86
N ALA A 96 -7.46 -6.38 4.46
CA ALA A 96 -6.46 -7.05 3.63
C ALA A 96 -5.10 -7.02 4.35
N TRP A 97 -4.56 -8.23 4.58
CA TRP A 97 -3.51 -8.60 5.53
C TRP A 97 -3.97 -8.71 6.99
#